data_AF-A0A1G4PFD4-F1
#
_entry.id   AF-A0A1G4PFD4-F1
#
_cell.length_a   1.000
_cell.length_b   1.000
_cell.length_c   1.000
_cell.angle_alpha   90.00
_cell.angle_beta   90.00
_cell.angle_gamma   90.00
#
_symmetry.space_group_name_H-M   'P 1'
#
loop_
_entity.id
_entity.type
_entity.pdbx_description
1 polymer ?
#
loop_
_entity_poly.entity_id
_entity_poly.type
_entity_poly.pdbx_seq_one_letter_code
_entity_poly.pdbx_strand_id
1 'polypeptide(L)'
;MNLLIEIAKFVLILFLFLSCKQKQSEIQNLIYLLKSSNKNRLDKFLIIDRVVNICIANKNYENALEIVNSGIIDDGSREYYPLYLYLMGNIYNSMGEDFVAFSIYKHVVDNFDDFFYENRSVKTRVAKKIVNLNIDSIDKIKYYKFILNTGIDDLNSEEKGNYFYNLALSLEDVQDYDESYFYYKKFLSIPRSQLKIDSRDYFNVVTKINYFNNPEFVVYRNLGDLIQDVKNFVLSGDTSKLLNIRDKNNFFIQSWDQKGGKSNSINTNSFLTTMIKLGVRRKNGIQFAKHLEADSSDDISYLESSGWDHIREWYFVFKKIVYPKDPEINNGWTWIGVYLGKK
;
A
#
# COMPACT_ATOMS: atom_id res chain seq x y z
N MET A 1 24.69 22.55 31.32
CA MET A 1 23.79 21.80 30.41
C MET A 1 22.31 22.12 30.65
N ASN A 2 21.83 22.16 31.90
CA ASN A 2 20.41 22.46 32.22
C ASN A 2 19.93 23.88 31.84
N LEU A 3 20.79 24.90 31.94
CA LEU A 3 20.40 26.29 31.65
C LEU A 3 20.09 26.54 30.14
N LEU A 4 20.84 25.90 29.24
CA LEU A 4 20.63 26.00 27.79
C LEU A 4 19.33 25.31 27.36
N ILE A 5 18.95 24.22 28.04
CA ILE A 5 17.71 23.48 27.80
C ILE A 5 16.49 24.30 28.27
N GLU A 6 16.59 24.97 29.42
CA GLU A 6 15.56 25.90 29.93
C GLU A 6 15.33 27.09 28.99
N ILE A 7 16.40 27.71 28.49
CA ILE A 7 16.31 28.84 27.54
C ILE A 7 15.70 28.38 26.20
N ALA A 8 16.09 27.21 25.69
CA ALA A 8 15.52 26.66 24.46
C ALA A 8 14.01 26.37 24.59
N LYS A 9 13.56 25.84 25.75
CA LYS A 9 12.13 25.65 26.05
C LYS A 9 11.39 26.98 26.10
N PHE A 10 11.97 28.01 26.74
CA PHE A 10 11.34 29.32 26.85
C PHE A 10 11.22 30.02 25.49
N VAL A 11 12.25 29.95 24.65
CA VAL A 11 12.22 30.47 23.28
C VAL A 11 11.18 29.73 22.43
N LEU A 12 11.09 28.41 22.54
CA LEU A 12 10.08 27.61 21.84
C LEU A 12 8.65 28.00 22.26
N ILE A 13 8.43 28.18 23.57
CA ILE A 13 7.14 28.64 24.12
C ILE A 13 6.82 30.05 23.61
N LEU A 14 7.78 30.98 23.63
CA LEU A 14 7.57 32.33 23.10
C LEU A 14 7.23 32.30 21.61
N PHE A 15 7.92 31.47 20.82
CA PHE A 15 7.67 31.31 19.39
C PHE A 15 6.28 30.72 19.11
N LEU A 16 5.84 29.74 19.91
CA LEU A 16 4.49 29.19 19.87
C LEU A 16 3.43 30.25 20.22
N PHE A 17 3.68 31.08 21.23
CA PHE A 17 2.77 32.17 21.62
C PHE A 17 2.70 33.28 20.57
N LEU A 18 3.82 33.69 19.97
CA LEU A 18 3.87 34.67 18.90
C LEU A 18 3.16 34.16 17.63
N SER A 19 3.41 32.91 17.25
CA SER A 19 2.72 32.27 16.12
C SER A 19 1.20 32.19 16.36
N CYS A 20 0.78 31.85 17.58
CA CYS A 20 -0.63 31.79 17.96
C CYS A 20 -1.31 33.17 17.90
N LYS A 21 -0.65 34.23 18.42
CA LYS A 21 -1.16 35.61 18.33
C LYS A 21 -1.30 36.09 16.90
N GLN A 22 -0.32 35.81 16.05
CA GLN A 22 -0.34 36.21 14.64
C GLN A 22 -1.48 35.53 13.88
N LYS A 23 -1.68 34.21 14.08
CA LYS A 23 -2.83 33.48 13.50
C LYS A 23 -4.18 34.01 13.98
N GLN A 24 -4.28 34.41 15.24
CA GLN A 24 -5.52 34.96 15.79
C GLN A 24 -5.85 36.35 15.23
N SER A 25 -4.83 37.20 15.01
CA SER A 25 -5.00 38.48 14.32
C SER A 25 -5.40 38.30 12.84
N GLU A 26 -4.89 37.27 12.17
CA GLU A 26 -5.29 36.94 10.80
C GLU A 26 -6.77 36.53 10.72
N ILE A 27 -7.23 35.66 11.62
CA ILE A 27 -8.65 35.29 11.71
C ILE A 27 -9.54 36.52 11.91
N GLN A 28 -9.17 37.42 12.83
CA GLN A 28 -9.95 38.64 13.10
C GLN A 28 -10.04 39.55 11.87
N ASN A 29 -8.93 39.73 11.14
CA ASN A 29 -8.90 40.51 9.91
C ASN A 29 -9.76 39.88 8.79
N LEU A 30 -9.73 38.55 8.65
CA LEU A 30 -10.54 37.82 7.67
C LEU A 30 -12.03 37.89 8.00
N ILE A 31 -12.41 37.72 9.27
CA ILE A 31 -13.79 37.88 9.72
C ILE A 31 -14.28 39.32 9.52
N TYR A 32 -13.43 40.32 9.77
CA TYR A 32 -13.76 41.71 9.49
C TYR A 32 -14.00 41.94 7.99
N LEU A 33 -13.15 41.39 7.11
CA LEU A 33 -13.34 41.44 5.66
C LEU A 33 -14.62 40.74 5.20
N LEU A 34 -15.01 39.65 5.85
CA LEU A 34 -16.27 38.95 5.58
C LEU A 34 -17.48 39.82 5.93
N LYS A 35 -17.44 40.53 7.07
CA LYS A 35 -18.53 41.38 7.56
C LYS A 35 -18.64 42.73 6.85
N SER A 36 -17.52 43.30 6.41
CA SER A 36 -17.46 44.68 5.91
C SER A 36 -17.70 44.83 4.41
N SER A 37 -17.81 43.73 3.66
CA SER A 37 -17.76 43.79 2.20
C SER A 37 -19.04 43.33 1.52
N ASN A 38 -19.43 44.05 0.45
CA ASN A 38 -20.47 43.66 -0.49
C ASN A 38 -19.93 42.61 -1.48
N LYS A 39 -19.17 41.64 -0.97
CA LYS A 39 -18.48 40.60 -1.75
C LYS A 39 -19.49 39.64 -2.35
N ASN A 40 -19.16 39.12 -3.54
CA ASN A 40 -19.95 38.06 -4.15
C ASN A 40 -19.88 36.78 -3.27
N ARG A 41 -20.79 35.84 -3.49
CA ARG A 41 -20.92 34.65 -2.63
C ARG A 41 -19.67 33.75 -2.65
N LEU A 42 -19.00 33.63 -3.81
CA LEU A 42 -17.76 32.87 -3.94
C LEU A 42 -16.62 33.49 -3.12
N ASP A 43 -16.47 34.81 -3.13
CA ASP A 43 -15.45 35.51 -2.34
C ASP A 43 -15.69 35.33 -0.83
N LYS A 44 -16.95 35.26 -0.40
CA LYS A 44 -17.29 34.93 0.99
C LYS A 44 -16.89 33.51 1.34
N PHE A 45 -17.17 32.55 0.46
CA PHE A 45 -16.73 31.17 0.63
C PHE A 45 -15.19 31.07 0.75
N LEU A 46 -14.44 31.76 -0.12
CA LEU A 46 -12.97 31.76 -0.09
C LEU A 46 -12.40 32.24 1.26
N ILE A 47 -13.03 33.24 1.87
CA ILE A 47 -12.65 33.72 3.20
C ILE A 47 -12.96 32.65 4.25
N ILE A 48 -14.15 32.03 4.17
CA ILE A 48 -14.55 30.95 5.08
C ILE A 48 -13.59 29.76 5.00
N ASP A 49 -13.25 29.29 3.80
CA ASP A 49 -12.27 28.21 3.58
C ASP A 49 -10.93 28.53 4.27
N ARG A 50 -10.40 29.74 4.06
CA ARG A 50 -9.15 30.16 4.70
C ARG A 50 -9.24 30.19 6.22
N VAL A 51 -10.32 30.73 6.78
CA VAL A 51 -10.51 30.80 8.24
C VAL A 51 -10.65 29.40 8.83
N VAL A 52 -11.44 28.52 8.20
CA VAL A 52 -11.61 27.12 8.61
C VAL A 52 -10.28 26.38 8.63
N ASN A 53 -9.45 26.55 7.59
CA ASN A 53 -8.13 25.91 7.55
C ASN A 53 -7.22 26.38 8.70
N ILE A 54 -7.27 27.66 9.08
CA ILE A 54 -6.53 28.18 10.25
C ILE A 54 -7.09 27.59 11.55
N CYS A 55 -8.41 27.50 11.69
CA CYS A 55 -9.07 26.91 12.86
C CYS A 55 -8.71 25.43 13.03
N ILE A 56 -8.79 24.62 11.95
CA ILE A 56 -8.38 23.20 11.95
C ILE A 56 -6.92 23.07 12.36
N ALA A 57 -6.01 23.87 11.78
CA ALA A 57 -4.58 23.83 12.12
C ALA A 57 -4.30 24.15 13.60
N ASN A 58 -5.18 24.90 14.25
CA ASN A 58 -5.09 25.23 15.67
C ASN A 58 -5.97 24.33 16.55
N LYS A 59 -6.57 23.26 16.00
CA LYS A 59 -7.51 22.35 16.68
C LYS A 59 -8.73 23.04 17.30
N ASN A 60 -9.10 24.22 16.77
CA ASN A 60 -10.29 24.96 17.19
C ASN A 60 -11.48 24.57 16.30
N TYR A 61 -11.96 23.34 16.48
CA TYR A 61 -12.98 22.75 15.61
C TYR A 61 -14.37 23.37 15.83
N GLU A 62 -14.70 23.78 17.05
CA GLU A 62 -15.97 24.44 17.37
C GLU A 62 -16.15 25.73 16.57
N ASN A 63 -15.15 26.63 16.61
CA ASN A 63 -15.19 27.85 15.81
C ASN A 63 -15.21 27.56 14.30
N ALA A 64 -14.50 26.50 13.85
CA ALA A 64 -14.54 26.10 12.45
C ALA A 64 -15.98 25.72 12.02
N LEU A 65 -16.67 24.93 12.85
CA LEU A 65 -18.06 24.52 12.59
C LEU A 65 -19.03 25.70 12.63
N GLU A 66 -18.90 26.61 13.61
CA GLU A 66 -19.72 27.82 13.70
C GLU A 66 -19.60 28.68 12.42
N ILE A 67 -18.37 28.85 11.93
CA ILE A 67 -18.10 29.64 10.72
C ILE A 67 -18.65 28.97 9.47
N VAL A 68 -18.53 27.64 9.34
CA VAL A 68 -19.14 26.91 8.21
C VAL A 68 -20.67 26.98 8.28
N ASN A 69 -21.27 26.79 9.46
CA ASN A 69 -22.72 26.82 9.64
C ASN A 69 -23.31 28.21 9.31
N SER A 70 -22.64 29.29 9.74
CA SER A 70 -23.06 30.65 9.37
C SER A 70 -22.97 30.87 7.85
N GLY A 71 -21.92 30.37 7.19
CA GLY A 71 -21.82 30.39 5.73
C GLY A 71 -22.97 29.66 5.02
N ILE A 72 -23.40 28.51 5.54
CA ILE A 72 -24.53 27.73 5.00
C ILE A 72 -25.85 28.48 5.16
N ILE A 73 -26.07 29.13 6.30
CA ILE A 73 -27.29 29.90 6.59
C ILE A 73 -27.38 31.13 5.70
N ASP A 74 -26.26 31.82 5.50
CA ASP A 74 -26.18 33.04 4.69
C ASP A 74 -26.30 32.76 3.17
N ASP A 75 -25.98 31.54 2.72
CA ASP A 75 -26.12 31.11 1.32
C ASP A 75 -27.54 30.60 0.99
N GLY A 76 -28.49 31.53 0.87
CA GLY A 76 -29.89 31.21 0.58
C GLY A 76 -30.17 30.57 -0.80
N SER A 77 -29.24 30.62 -1.77
CA SER A 77 -29.43 29.95 -3.07
C SER A 77 -29.01 28.48 -3.06
N ARG A 78 -28.29 28.04 -2.03
CA ARG A 78 -27.73 26.69 -1.89
C ARG A 78 -26.74 26.27 -2.98
N GLU A 79 -26.29 27.21 -3.79
CA GLU A 79 -25.39 26.97 -4.93
C GLU A 79 -24.02 26.46 -4.44
N TYR A 80 -23.53 26.97 -3.31
CA TYR A 80 -22.21 26.63 -2.76
C TYR A 80 -22.28 25.59 -1.64
N TYR A 81 -23.45 24.97 -1.41
CA TYR A 81 -23.62 23.91 -0.41
C TYR A 81 -22.59 22.78 -0.51
N PRO A 82 -22.24 22.26 -1.71
CA PRO A 82 -21.20 21.24 -1.84
C PRO A 82 -19.86 21.66 -1.22
N LEU A 83 -19.52 22.94 -1.34
CA LEU A 83 -18.26 23.49 -0.82
C LEU A 83 -18.28 23.60 0.71
N TYR A 84 -19.38 24.11 1.28
CA TYR A 84 -19.53 24.17 2.74
C TYR A 84 -19.56 22.78 3.38
N LEU A 85 -20.27 21.82 2.77
CA LEU A 85 -20.27 20.43 3.22
C LEU A 85 -18.88 19.79 3.09
N TYR A 86 -18.13 20.09 2.03
CA TYR A 86 -16.73 19.68 1.92
C TYR A 86 -15.87 20.23 3.07
N LEU A 87 -16.03 21.50 3.44
CA LEU A 87 -15.35 22.07 4.62
C LEU A 87 -15.77 21.38 5.92
N MET A 88 -17.06 21.13 6.10
CA MET A 88 -17.57 20.46 7.29
C MET A 88 -17.02 19.04 7.41
N GLY A 89 -16.95 18.28 6.31
CA GLY A 89 -16.30 16.98 6.28
C GLY A 89 -14.81 17.05 6.62
N ASN A 90 -14.09 18.10 6.19
CA ASN A 90 -12.67 18.29 6.55
C ASN A 90 -12.49 18.52 8.04
N ILE A 91 -13.42 19.25 8.68
CA ILE A 91 -13.39 19.49 10.13
C ILE A 91 -13.56 18.17 10.88
N TYR A 92 -14.61 17.39 10.58
CA TYR A 92 -14.85 16.10 11.26
C TYR A 92 -13.72 15.09 11.01
N ASN A 93 -13.18 15.01 9.80
CA ASN A 93 -11.98 14.19 9.53
C ASN A 93 -10.80 14.63 10.42
N SER A 94 -10.58 15.94 10.56
CA SER A 94 -9.51 16.49 11.40
C SER A 94 -9.72 16.28 12.90
N MET A 95 -10.94 15.95 13.32
CA MET A 95 -11.28 15.53 14.69
C MET A 95 -11.06 14.02 14.92
N GLY A 96 -10.81 13.25 13.85
CA GLY A 96 -10.77 11.78 13.88
C GLY A 96 -12.14 11.11 13.78
N GLU A 97 -13.19 11.88 13.43
CA GLU A 97 -14.58 11.40 13.33
C GLU A 97 -14.87 10.88 11.91
N ASP A 98 -14.19 9.80 11.53
CA ASP A 98 -14.17 9.31 10.14
C ASP A 98 -15.56 8.93 9.60
N PHE A 99 -16.42 8.31 10.42
CA PHE A 99 -17.78 7.94 10.00
C PHE A 99 -18.68 9.15 9.74
N VAL A 100 -18.53 10.22 10.53
CA VAL A 100 -19.26 11.48 10.34
C VAL A 100 -18.75 12.19 9.10
N ALA A 101 -17.43 12.28 8.95
CA ALA A 101 -16.80 12.84 7.77
C ALA A 101 -17.24 12.11 6.49
N PHE A 102 -17.22 10.77 6.53
CA PHE A 102 -17.69 9.93 5.43
C PHE A 102 -19.13 10.23 5.05
N SER A 103 -20.05 10.30 6.02
CA SER A 103 -21.47 10.57 5.77
C SER A 103 -21.68 11.91 5.05
N ILE A 104 -20.94 12.95 5.46
CA ILE A 104 -20.98 14.27 4.84
C ILE A 104 -20.39 14.24 3.43
N TYR A 105 -19.19 13.69 3.27
CA TYR A 105 -18.52 13.58 1.97
C TYR A 105 -19.32 12.76 0.97
N LYS A 106 -19.89 11.63 1.40
CA LYS A 106 -20.79 10.82 0.59
C LYS A 106 -21.98 11.63 0.12
N HIS A 107 -22.59 12.43 1.00
CA HIS A 107 -23.69 13.29 0.61
C HIS A 107 -23.29 14.27 -0.51
N VAL A 108 -22.10 14.86 -0.45
CA VAL A 108 -21.56 15.74 -1.50
C VAL A 108 -21.44 15.03 -2.84
N VAL A 109 -20.82 13.84 -2.87
CA VAL A 109 -20.58 13.11 -4.13
C VAL A 109 -21.88 12.59 -4.74
N ASP A 110 -22.82 12.13 -3.91
CA ASP A 110 -24.01 11.41 -4.36
C ASP A 110 -25.20 12.32 -4.70
N ASN A 111 -25.28 13.55 -4.18
CA ASN A 111 -26.51 14.37 -4.25
C ASN A 111 -26.38 15.71 -4.97
N PHE A 112 -25.17 16.13 -5.35
CA PHE A 112 -24.95 17.41 -6.02
C PHE A 112 -24.33 17.20 -7.39
N ASP A 113 -24.51 18.14 -8.31
CA ASP A 113 -23.69 18.20 -9.52
C ASP A 113 -22.24 18.56 -9.17
N ASP A 114 -21.30 18.22 -10.05
CA ASP A 114 -19.90 18.53 -9.78
C ASP A 114 -19.66 20.04 -9.86
N PHE A 115 -19.00 20.57 -8.83
CA PHE A 115 -18.63 21.97 -8.75
C PHE A 115 -17.13 22.08 -8.98
N PHE A 116 -16.70 23.06 -9.79
CA PHE A 116 -15.29 23.31 -10.04
C PHE A 116 -14.78 24.45 -9.15
N TYR A 117 -13.88 24.11 -8.23
CA TYR A 117 -13.23 25.05 -7.32
C TYR A 117 -11.71 24.99 -7.53
N GLU A 118 -11.07 26.14 -7.72
CA GLU A 118 -9.64 26.23 -8.07
C GLU A 118 -9.25 25.36 -9.29
N ASN A 119 -10.13 25.31 -10.29
CA ASN A 119 -9.99 24.48 -11.50
C ASN A 119 -9.88 22.97 -11.20
N ARG A 120 -10.49 22.51 -10.10
CA ARG A 120 -10.57 21.09 -9.74
C ARG A 120 -11.99 20.70 -9.38
N SER A 121 -12.35 19.49 -9.78
CA SER A 121 -13.60 18.83 -9.38
C SER A 121 -13.66 18.67 -7.86
N VAL A 122 -14.71 19.24 -7.25
CA VAL A 122 -14.98 19.08 -5.82
C VAL A 122 -15.31 17.63 -5.51
N LYS A 123 -16.09 16.94 -6.36
CA LYS A 123 -16.37 15.52 -6.17
C LYS A 123 -15.11 14.67 -6.17
N THR A 124 -14.18 14.93 -7.08
CA THR A 124 -12.90 14.21 -7.14
C THR A 124 -12.08 14.48 -5.89
N ARG A 125 -12.05 15.73 -5.40
CA ARG A 125 -11.35 16.10 -4.16
C ARG A 125 -11.95 15.39 -2.95
N VAL A 126 -13.27 15.33 -2.87
CA VAL A 126 -14.01 14.63 -1.81
C VAL A 126 -13.77 13.12 -1.88
N ALA A 127 -13.84 12.51 -3.06
CA ALA A 127 -13.56 11.08 -3.25
C ALA A 127 -12.14 10.72 -2.77
N LYS A 128 -11.14 11.55 -3.08
CA LYS A 128 -9.76 11.40 -2.57
C LYS A 128 -9.70 11.49 -1.03
N LYS A 129 -10.58 12.27 -0.39
CA LYS A 129 -10.67 12.29 1.08
C LYS A 129 -11.28 11.00 1.61
N ILE A 130 -12.38 10.53 1.03
CA ILE A 130 -13.10 9.32 1.48
C ILE A 130 -12.19 8.09 1.50
N VAL A 131 -11.43 7.85 0.43
CA VAL A 131 -10.58 6.65 0.34
C VAL A 131 -9.44 6.62 1.38
N ASN A 132 -9.15 7.75 2.02
CA ASN A 132 -8.15 7.87 3.08
C ASN A 132 -8.74 7.77 4.50
N LEU A 133 -10.07 7.68 4.65
CA LEU A 133 -10.71 7.49 5.96
C LEU A 133 -10.58 6.04 6.44
N ASN A 134 -10.67 5.82 7.74
CA ASN A 134 -10.75 4.49 8.34
C ASN A 134 -12.19 3.95 8.30
N ILE A 135 -12.65 3.64 7.08
CA ILE A 135 -13.97 3.04 6.78
C ILE A 135 -13.81 1.72 6.03
N ASP A 136 -14.90 0.98 5.91
CA ASP A 136 -14.93 -0.34 5.28
C ASP A 136 -14.49 -0.30 3.80
N SER A 137 -13.78 -1.35 3.37
CA SER A 137 -13.27 -1.49 2.00
C SER A 137 -14.40 -1.45 0.96
N ILE A 138 -15.59 -1.97 1.30
CA ILE A 138 -16.77 -1.94 0.42
C ILE A 138 -17.18 -0.51 0.04
N ASP A 139 -17.13 0.43 1.00
CA ASP A 139 -17.46 1.82 0.76
C ASP A 139 -16.38 2.51 -0.08
N LYS A 140 -15.09 2.19 0.17
CA LYS A 140 -13.96 2.78 -0.55
C LYS A 140 -13.93 2.42 -2.04
N ILE A 141 -14.32 1.19 -2.40
CA ILE A 141 -14.27 0.69 -3.78
C ILE A 141 -14.98 1.64 -4.75
N LYS A 142 -16.19 2.12 -4.40
CA LYS A 142 -16.96 3.07 -5.24
C LYS A 142 -16.15 4.33 -5.54
N TYR A 143 -15.47 4.89 -4.54
CA TYR A 143 -14.73 6.15 -4.68
C TYR A 143 -13.38 5.99 -5.35
N TYR A 144 -12.68 4.87 -5.14
CA TYR A 144 -11.51 4.53 -5.94
C TYR A 144 -11.86 4.44 -7.43
N LYS A 145 -12.95 3.73 -7.77
CA LYS A 145 -13.44 3.65 -9.16
C LYS A 145 -13.82 5.02 -9.71
N PHE A 146 -14.48 5.85 -8.91
CA PHE A 146 -14.81 7.23 -9.30
C PHE A 146 -13.55 8.04 -9.65
N ILE A 147 -12.52 8.01 -8.79
CA ILE A 147 -11.25 8.72 -9.02
C ILE A 147 -10.59 8.23 -10.32
N LEU A 148 -10.54 6.92 -10.54
CA LEU A 148 -9.88 6.31 -11.70
C LEU A 148 -10.68 6.44 -13.01
N ASN A 149 -11.98 6.69 -12.96
CA ASN A 149 -12.80 6.87 -14.15
C ASN A 149 -12.96 8.35 -14.54
N THR A 150 -13.07 9.24 -13.55
CA THR A 150 -13.41 10.66 -13.77
C THR A 150 -12.24 11.60 -13.51
N GLY A 151 -11.36 11.26 -12.55
CA GLY A 151 -10.24 12.11 -12.14
C GLY A 151 -8.87 11.64 -12.63
N ILE A 152 -8.81 10.62 -13.48
CA ILE A 152 -7.55 9.94 -13.83
C ILE A 152 -6.59 10.81 -14.62
N ASP A 153 -7.10 11.73 -15.43
CA ASP A 153 -6.28 12.63 -16.25
C ASP A 153 -5.52 13.65 -15.41
N ASP A 154 -6.04 13.97 -14.21
CA ASP A 154 -5.40 14.85 -13.24
C ASP A 154 -4.31 14.17 -12.39
N LEU A 155 -4.12 12.86 -12.58
CA LEU A 155 -3.18 12.06 -11.79
C LEU A 155 -1.87 11.85 -12.53
N ASN A 156 -0.76 11.97 -11.81
CA ASN A 156 0.52 11.48 -12.30
C ASN A 156 0.61 9.93 -12.20
N SER A 157 1.65 9.33 -12.79
CA SER A 157 1.85 7.88 -12.76
C SER A 157 1.93 7.28 -11.36
N GLU A 158 2.54 7.99 -10.40
CA GLU A 158 2.66 7.54 -9.02
C GLU A 158 1.28 7.44 -8.36
N GLU A 159 0.48 8.50 -8.49
CA GLU A 159 -0.89 8.55 -7.97
C GLU A 159 -1.76 7.46 -8.60
N LYS A 160 -1.69 7.29 -9.93
CA LYS A 160 -2.42 6.22 -10.63
C LYS A 160 -2.06 4.84 -10.07
N GLY A 161 -0.77 4.59 -9.90
CA GLY A 161 -0.27 3.35 -9.31
C GLY A 161 -0.84 3.11 -7.91
N ASN A 162 -0.78 4.12 -7.04
CA ASN A 162 -1.31 4.02 -5.68
C ASN A 162 -2.82 3.72 -5.66
N TYR A 163 -3.62 4.37 -6.52
CA TYR A 163 -5.06 4.09 -6.58
C TYR A 163 -5.37 2.72 -7.17
N PHE A 164 -4.66 2.25 -8.20
CA PHE A 164 -4.85 0.89 -8.72
C PHE A 164 -4.50 -0.16 -7.68
N TYR A 165 -3.38 0.01 -6.97
CA TYR A 165 -2.94 -0.93 -5.93
C TYR A 165 -3.93 -0.98 -4.76
N ASN A 166 -4.33 0.16 -4.22
CA ASN A 166 -5.25 0.21 -3.08
C ASN A 166 -6.68 -0.23 -3.42
N LEU A 167 -7.14 0.03 -4.66
CA LEU A 167 -8.41 -0.52 -5.14
C LEU A 167 -8.34 -2.05 -5.22
N ALA A 168 -7.26 -2.61 -5.76
CA ALA A 168 -7.07 -4.05 -5.81
C ALA A 168 -7.06 -4.68 -4.41
N LEU A 169 -6.39 -4.07 -3.42
CA LEU A 169 -6.44 -4.51 -2.03
C LEU A 169 -7.86 -4.46 -1.46
N SER A 170 -8.59 -3.36 -1.66
CA SER A 170 -9.97 -3.23 -1.17
C SER A 170 -10.91 -4.26 -1.80
N LEU A 171 -10.67 -4.63 -3.06
CA LEU A 171 -11.39 -5.69 -3.76
C LEU A 171 -11.06 -7.08 -3.21
N GLU A 172 -9.80 -7.35 -2.85
CA GLU A 172 -9.44 -8.61 -2.16
C GLU A 172 -10.11 -8.73 -0.79
N ASP A 173 -10.22 -7.64 -0.03
CA ASP A 173 -10.87 -7.64 1.29
C ASP A 173 -12.33 -8.07 1.20
N VAL A 174 -13.02 -7.70 0.11
CA VAL A 174 -14.41 -8.11 -0.17
C VAL A 174 -14.49 -9.39 -1.04
N GLN A 175 -13.36 -10.05 -1.25
CA GLN A 175 -13.22 -11.32 -2.00
C GLN A 175 -13.60 -11.22 -3.49
N ASP A 176 -13.56 -10.02 -4.09
CA ASP A 176 -13.70 -9.81 -5.53
C ASP A 176 -12.34 -9.95 -6.23
N TYR A 177 -11.86 -11.20 -6.31
CA TYR A 177 -10.53 -11.50 -6.82
C TYR A 177 -10.40 -11.22 -8.32
N ASP A 178 -11.43 -11.46 -9.13
CA ASP A 178 -11.31 -11.25 -10.57
C ASP A 178 -11.08 -9.76 -10.90
N GLU A 179 -11.83 -8.86 -10.26
CA GLU A 179 -11.64 -7.42 -10.45
C GLU A 179 -10.36 -6.91 -9.77
N SER A 180 -10.00 -7.44 -8.59
CA SER A 180 -8.74 -7.11 -7.94
C SER A 180 -7.54 -7.35 -8.86
N TYR A 181 -7.49 -8.53 -9.48
CA TYR A 181 -6.39 -8.92 -10.37
C TYR A 181 -6.37 -8.12 -11.67
N PHE A 182 -7.52 -7.66 -12.15
CA PHE A 182 -7.58 -6.69 -13.23
C PHE A 182 -6.84 -5.39 -12.85
N TYR A 183 -7.09 -4.85 -11.65
CA TYR A 183 -6.43 -3.63 -11.19
C TYR A 183 -4.95 -3.82 -10.83
N TYR A 184 -4.54 -4.98 -10.32
CA TYR A 184 -3.12 -5.32 -10.20
C TYR A 184 -2.40 -5.33 -11.56
N LYS A 185 -3.03 -5.83 -12.62
CA LYS A 185 -2.47 -5.76 -13.99
C LYS A 185 -2.33 -4.31 -14.45
N LYS A 186 -3.30 -3.45 -14.16
CA LYS A 186 -3.21 -2.01 -14.43
C LYS A 186 -2.08 -1.35 -13.65
N PHE A 187 -1.92 -1.68 -12.38
CA PHE A 187 -0.78 -1.23 -11.56
C PHE A 187 0.57 -1.63 -12.18
N LEU A 188 0.75 -2.89 -12.57
CA LEU A 188 1.99 -3.39 -13.18
C LEU A 188 2.26 -2.85 -14.59
N SER A 189 1.25 -2.26 -15.25
CA SER A 189 1.44 -1.60 -16.55
C SER A 189 2.20 -0.28 -16.43
N ILE A 190 2.26 0.31 -15.23
CA ILE A 190 3.02 1.52 -14.96
C ILE A 190 4.49 1.13 -14.70
N PRO A 191 5.46 1.80 -15.36
CA PRO A 191 6.87 1.51 -15.14
C PRO A 191 7.24 1.60 -13.66
N ARG A 192 7.90 0.56 -13.12
CA ARG A 192 8.29 0.48 -11.70
C ARG A 192 9.03 1.72 -11.20
N SER A 193 9.84 2.37 -12.04
CA SER A 193 10.58 3.59 -11.69
C SER A 193 9.70 4.81 -11.40
N GLN A 194 8.42 4.76 -11.80
CA GLN A 194 7.42 5.82 -11.57
C GLN A 194 6.52 5.52 -10.37
N LEU A 195 6.69 4.38 -9.70
CA LEU A 195 5.88 3.94 -8.58
C LEU A 195 6.60 4.18 -7.26
N LYS A 196 5.86 4.65 -6.26
CA LYS A 196 6.34 4.78 -4.88
C LYS A 196 5.77 3.64 -4.02
N ILE A 197 6.32 2.46 -4.21
CA ILE A 197 5.91 1.24 -3.52
C ILE A 197 7.12 0.50 -2.93
N ASP A 198 6.94 -0.18 -1.82
CA ASP A 198 7.96 -1.07 -1.29
C ASP A 198 8.29 -2.20 -2.29
N SER A 199 9.56 -2.60 -2.32
CA SER A 199 10.01 -3.63 -3.26
C SER A 199 9.29 -4.95 -3.02
N ARG A 200 9.03 -5.32 -1.77
CA ARG A 200 8.34 -6.54 -1.37
C ARG A 200 6.91 -6.54 -1.89
N ASP A 201 6.18 -5.46 -1.67
CA ASP A 201 4.77 -5.33 -2.09
C ASP A 201 4.65 -5.42 -3.61
N TYR A 202 5.53 -4.75 -4.35
CA TYR A 202 5.57 -4.89 -5.81
C TYR A 202 5.79 -6.35 -6.24
N PHE A 203 6.78 -7.03 -5.67
CA PHE A 203 7.06 -8.43 -6.01
C PHE A 203 5.93 -9.37 -5.59
N ASN A 204 5.22 -9.06 -4.50
CA ASN A 204 4.02 -9.79 -4.11
C ASN A 204 2.92 -9.63 -5.17
N VAL A 205 2.68 -8.43 -5.70
CA VAL A 205 1.71 -8.24 -6.79
C VAL A 205 2.11 -9.02 -8.05
N VAL A 206 3.38 -8.95 -8.46
CA VAL A 206 3.90 -9.75 -9.59
C VAL A 206 3.65 -11.24 -9.37
N THR A 207 3.96 -11.74 -8.17
CA THR A 207 3.76 -13.13 -7.78
C THR A 207 2.29 -13.53 -7.87
N LYS A 208 1.39 -12.70 -7.31
CA LYS A 208 -0.07 -12.91 -7.39
C LYS A 208 -0.50 -13.05 -8.85
N ILE A 209 -0.18 -12.06 -9.70
CA ILE A 209 -0.56 -12.07 -11.13
C ILE A 209 -0.03 -13.29 -11.86
N ASN A 210 1.22 -13.69 -11.60
CA ASN A 210 1.82 -14.88 -12.21
C ASN A 210 1.04 -16.14 -11.86
N TYR A 211 0.68 -16.32 -10.59
CA TYR A 211 -0.14 -17.46 -10.16
C TYR A 211 -1.56 -17.42 -10.74
N PHE A 212 -2.14 -16.25 -10.91
CA PHE A 212 -3.47 -16.11 -11.52
C PHE A 212 -3.50 -16.43 -13.01
N ASN A 213 -2.48 -16.03 -13.76
CA ASN A 213 -2.45 -16.29 -15.19
C ASN A 213 -2.01 -17.72 -15.53
N ASN A 214 -1.15 -18.34 -14.71
CA ASN A 214 -0.56 -19.65 -14.98
C ASN A 214 -0.73 -20.59 -13.78
N PRO A 215 -1.81 -21.38 -13.73
CA PRO A 215 -2.05 -22.36 -12.66
C PRO A 215 -1.13 -23.58 -12.74
N GLU A 216 -0.18 -23.64 -13.69
CA GLU A 216 0.77 -24.77 -13.80
C GLU A 216 1.87 -24.71 -12.73
N PHE A 217 1.50 -24.99 -11.49
CA PHE A 217 2.42 -25.15 -10.38
C PHE A 217 2.07 -26.41 -9.59
N VAL A 218 3.10 -27.05 -9.04
CA VAL A 218 2.91 -28.14 -8.08
C VAL A 218 2.80 -27.50 -6.71
N VAL A 219 1.61 -27.52 -6.12
CA VAL A 219 1.39 -27.10 -4.73
C VAL A 219 1.33 -28.32 -3.84
N TYR A 220 2.09 -28.26 -2.75
CA TYR A 220 2.02 -29.26 -1.69
C TYR A 220 1.15 -28.75 -0.55
N ARG A 221 0.15 -29.52 -0.13
CA ARG A 221 -0.68 -29.11 1.04
C ARG A 221 0.13 -29.02 2.33
N ASN A 222 1.16 -29.85 2.46
CA ASN A 222 2.01 -29.92 3.64
C ASN A 222 3.46 -29.56 3.28
N LEU A 223 4.09 -28.69 4.09
CA LEU A 223 5.49 -28.30 3.93
C LEU A 223 6.46 -29.50 4.08
N GLY A 224 6.15 -30.43 4.98
CA GLY A 224 6.95 -31.63 5.22
C GLY A 224 7.05 -32.52 3.99
N ASP A 225 5.94 -32.72 3.28
CA ASP A 225 5.91 -33.52 2.04
C ASP A 225 6.78 -32.87 0.96
N LEU A 226 6.67 -31.54 0.79
CA LEU A 226 7.51 -30.79 -0.14
C LEU A 226 8.99 -30.91 0.20
N ILE A 227 9.34 -30.73 1.48
CA ILE A 227 10.73 -30.87 1.96
C ILE A 227 11.24 -32.27 1.69
N GLN A 228 10.42 -33.29 1.94
CA GLN A 228 10.81 -34.68 1.74
C GLN A 228 11.08 -34.98 0.26
N ASP A 229 10.23 -34.51 -0.63
CA ASP A 229 10.42 -34.68 -2.08
C ASP A 229 11.64 -33.93 -2.59
N VAL A 230 11.86 -32.68 -2.14
CA VAL A 230 13.06 -31.91 -2.48
C VAL A 230 14.32 -32.63 -2.02
N LYS A 231 14.35 -33.12 -0.76
CA LYS A 231 15.46 -33.92 -0.24
C LYS A 231 15.69 -35.16 -1.10
N ASN A 232 14.63 -35.92 -1.37
CA ASN A 232 14.70 -37.15 -2.15
C ASN A 232 15.29 -36.91 -3.54
N PHE A 233 14.77 -35.93 -4.28
CA PHE A 233 15.23 -35.66 -5.65
C PHE A 233 16.62 -35.04 -5.72
N VAL A 234 17.00 -34.20 -4.75
CA VAL A 234 18.37 -33.70 -4.64
C VAL A 234 19.35 -34.84 -4.36
N LEU A 235 19.06 -35.70 -3.39
CA LEU A 235 19.95 -36.79 -2.98
C LEU A 235 20.03 -37.90 -4.04
N SER A 236 18.96 -38.17 -4.77
CA SER A 236 18.96 -39.13 -5.88
C SER A 236 19.55 -38.57 -7.18
N GLY A 237 19.76 -37.26 -7.27
CA GLY A 237 20.18 -36.58 -8.49
C GLY A 237 19.11 -36.51 -9.58
N ASP A 238 17.82 -36.68 -9.24
CA ASP A 238 16.71 -36.60 -10.19
C ASP A 238 16.33 -35.13 -10.45
N THR A 239 17.14 -34.49 -11.30
CA THR A 239 16.98 -33.08 -11.63
C THR A 239 15.68 -32.81 -12.38
N SER A 240 15.15 -33.79 -13.12
CA SER A 240 13.90 -33.63 -13.88
C SER A 240 12.70 -33.46 -12.95
N LYS A 241 12.55 -34.34 -11.95
CA LYS A 241 11.48 -34.22 -10.96
C LYS A 241 11.65 -32.99 -10.09
N LEU A 242 12.88 -32.69 -9.68
CA LEU A 242 13.17 -31.51 -8.86
C LEU A 242 12.81 -30.20 -9.59
N LEU A 243 13.15 -30.07 -10.87
CA LEU A 243 12.80 -28.91 -11.67
C LEU A 243 11.29 -28.79 -11.94
N ASN A 244 10.53 -29.87 -11.79
CA ASN A 244 9.08 -29.88 -11.96
C ASN A 244 8.33 -29.36 -10.72
N ILE A 245 8.85 -29.59 -9.51
CA ILE A 245 8.20 -29.21 -8.24
C ILE A 245 8.51 -27.78 -7.78
N ARG A 246 9.42 -27.08 -8.47
CA ARG A 246 9.74 -25.68 -8.18
C ARG A 246 8.67 -24.73 -8.71
N ASP A 247 8.62 -23.52 -8.17
CA ASP A 247 7.84 -22.42 -8.74
C ASP A 247 8.40 -22.00 -10.11
N LYS A 248 7.76 -22.45 -11.20
CA LYS A 248 8.24 -22.17 -12.57
C LYS A 248 8.29 -20.67 -12.90
N ASN A 249 7.50 -19.84 -12.20
CA ASN A 249 7.36 -18.42 -12.50
C ASN A 249 8.34 -17.55 -11.72
N ASN A 250 8.62 -17.90 -10.45
CA ASN A 250 9.39 -17.03 -9.56
C ASN A 250 10.63 -17.69 -8.94
N PHE A 251 11.05 -18.87 -9.43
CA PHE A 251 12.21 -19.55 -8.89
C PHE A 251 13.50 -18.73 -8.99
N PHE A 252 14.17 -18.51 -7.86
CA PHE A 252 15.44 -17.78 -7.82
C PHE A 252 16.60 -18.61 -7.29
N ILE A 253 17.81 -18.23 -7.70
CA ILE A 253 19.07 -18.65 -7.08
C ILE A 253 19.91 -17.40 -6.87
N GLN A 254 20.20 -17.05 -5.62
CA GLN A 254 20.86 -15.79 -5.26
C GLN A 254 21.84 -15.99 -4.11
N SER A 255 22.85 -15.13 -3.97
CA SER A 255 23.69 -15.12 -2.76
C SER A 255 22.86 -14.67 -1.56
N TRP A 256 23.13 -15.22 -0.37
CA TRP A 256 22.46 -14.80 0.87
C TRP A 256 22.63 -13.28 1.11
N ASP A 257 23.85 -12.76 0.90
CA ASP A 257 24.18 -11.34 1.05
C ASP A 257 23.46 -10.42 0.03
N GLN A 258 22.89 -10.99 -1.03
CA GLN A 258 22.18 -10.25 -2.08
C GLN A 258 20.66 -10.27 -1.88
N LYS A 259 20.15 -10.66 -0.70
CA LYS A 259 18.72 -10.68 -0.39
C LYS A 259 18.08 -9.31 -0.69
N GLY A 260 17.19 -9.27 -1.68
CA GLY A 260 16.49 -8.06 -2.13
C GLY A 260 17.15 -7.30 -3.30
N GLY A 261 18.26 -7.80 -3.83
CA GLY A 261 18.92 -7.29 -5.03
C GLY A 261 18.24 -7.70 -6.34
N LYS A 262 18.64 -7.08 -7.45
CA LYS A 262 18.24 -7.50 -8.80
C LYS A 262 18.72 -8.94 -9.03
N SER A 263 17.81 -9.85 -9.37
CA SER A 263 18.15 -11.25 -9.64
C SER A 263 19.28 -11.35 -10.67
N ASN A 264 20.33 -12.08 -10.36
CA ASN A 264 21.36 -12.41 -11.33
C ASN A 264 20.73 -13.24 -12.46
N SER A 265 21.13 -12.96 -13.71
CA SER A 265 20.67 -13.61 -14.95
C SER A 265 21.22 -15.03 -15.12
N ILE A 266 21.34 -15.79 -14.03
CA ILE A 266 21.78 -17.18 -14.09
C ILE A 266 20.61 -18.00 -14.62
N ASN A 267 20.88 -18.85 -15.61
CA ASN A 267 19.95 -19.91 -15.99
C ASN A 267 19.84 -20.89 -14.80
N THR A 268 18.83 -20.67 -13.96
CA THR A 268 18.64 -21.37 -12.69
C THR A 268 18.53 -22.88 -12.88
N ASN A 269 17.89 -23.33 -13.96
CA ASN A 269 17.74 -24.76 -14.26
C ASN A 269 19.08 -25.43 -14.56
N SER A 270 19.88 -24.83 -15.44
CA SER A 270 21.19 -25.35 -15.83
C SER A 270 22.14 -25.37 -14.62
N PHE A 271 22.15 -24.28 -13.85
CA PHE A 271 22.95 -24.17 -12.63
C PHE A 271 22.57 -25.25 -11.63
N LEU A 272 21.30 -25.34 -11.25
CA LEU A 272 20.82 -26.31 -10.26
C LEU A 272 21.10 -27.75 -10.70
N THR A 273 20.84 -28.06 -11.97
CA THR A 273 21.12 -29.39 -12.55
C THR A 273 22.60 -29.75 -12.45
N THR A 274 23.48 -28.81 -12.78
CA THR A 274 24.93 -29.01 -12.75
C THR A 274 25.41 -29.25 -11.32
N MET A 275 25.00 -28.39 -10.39
CA MET A 275 25.45 -28.46 -9.00
C MET A 275 24.98 -29.72 -8.29
N ILE A 276 23.76 -30.17 -8.56
CA ILE A 276 23.24 -31.43 -8.00
C ILE A 276 24.01 -32.63 -8.54
N LYS A 277 24.24 -32.70 -9.86
CA LYS A 277 25.01 -33.79 -10.47
C LYS A 277 26.45 -33.84 -9.94
N LEU A 278 27.06 -32.70 -9.65
CA LEU A 278 28.39 -32.63 -9.02
C LEU A 278 28.34 -33.05 -7.55
N GLY A 279 27.35 -32.59 -6.80
CA GLY A 279 27.21 -32.86 -5.37
C GLY A 279 26.94 -34.33 -5.04
N VAL A 280 26.05 -35.00 -5.79
CA VAL A 280 25.72 -36.43 -5.58
C VAL A 280 26.91 -37.36 -5.84
N ARG A 281 27.88 -36.94 -6.66
CA ARG A 281 29.09 -37.74 -6.95
C ARG A 281 30.15 -37.67 -5.85
N ARG A 282 29.93 -36.91 -4.77
CA ARG A 282 30.92 -36.71 -3.70
C ARG A 282 30.81 -37.73 -2.58
N LYS A 283 31.97 -38.11 -2.03
CA LYS A 283 32.12 -39.08 -0.93
C LYS A 283 31.47 -38.60 0.38
N ASN A 284 31.48 -37.29 0.64
CA ASN A 284 30.81 -36.63 1.77
C ASN A 284 29.63 -35.80 1.25
N GLY A 285 28.74 -36.43 0.49
CA GLY A 285 27.70 -35.79 -0.34
C GLY A 285 26.78 -34.80 0.37
N ILE A 286 25.79 -34.30 -0.37
CA ILE A 286 24.86 -33.26 0.11
C ILE A 286 24.15 -33.73 1.38
N GLN A 287 24.09 -32.86 2.40
CA GLN A 287 23.38 -33.10 3.65
C GLN A 287 22.39 -31.99 3.90
N PHE A 288 21.25 -32.33 4.52
CA PHE A 288 20.23 -31.35 4.91
C PHE A 288 20.13 -31.27 6.44
N ALA A 289 19.84 -30.08 6.94
CA ALA A 289 19.52 -29.89 8.34
C ALA A 289 18.29 -30.70 8.77
N LYS A 290 18.26 -31.06 10.06
CA LYS A 290 17.14 -31.77 10.69
C LYS A 290 15.95 -30.85 10.98
N HIS A 291 16.23 -29.57 11.22
CA HIS A 291 15.25 -28.56 11.58
C HIS A 291 15.30 -27.41 10.57
N LEU A 292 14.19 -26.68 10.47
CA LEU A 292 14.12 -25.43 9.73
C LEU A 292 14.92 -24.35 10.46
N GLU A 293 15.36 -23.34 9.71
CA GLU A 293 16.04 -22.19 10.28
C GLU A 293 15.12 -21.39 11.21
N ALA A 294 15.71 -20.74 12.22
CA ALA A 294 14.99 -19.96 13.22
C ALA A 294 14.26 -18.72 12.67
N ASP A 295 14.63 -18.23 11.49
CA ASP A 295 13.95 -17.12 10.79
C ASP A 295 12.84 -17.58 9.84
N SER A 296 12.49 -18.87 9.87
CA SER A 296 11.28 -19.38 9.23
C SER A 296 10.03 -18.84 9.94
N SER A 297 8.99 -18.55 9.17
CA SER A 297 7.66 -18.13 9.63
C SER A 297 6.57 -19.04 9.04
N ASP A 298 5.32 -18.74 9.36
CA ASP A 298 4.15 -19.46 8.83
C ASP A 298 3.97 -19.35 7.30
N ASP A 299 4.66 -18.38 6.67
CA ASP A 299 4.52 -18.07 5.24
C ASP A 299 5.80 -18.35 4.44
N ILE A 300 6.96 -18.36 5.08
CA ILE A 300 8.24 -18.65 4.43
C ILE A 300 9.11 -19.50 5.32
N SER A 301 9.70 -20.56 4.78
CA SER A 301 10.54 -21.48 5.54
C SER A 301 11.85 -21.70 4.83
N TYR A 302 12.91 -21.84 5.64
CA TYR A 302 14.27 -22.04 5.15
C TYR A 302 14.83 -23.36 5.68
N LEU A 303 15.43 -24.13 4.77
CA LEU A 303 16.11 -25.37 5.11
C LEU A 303 17.56 -25.30 4.67
N GLU A 304 18.47 -25.35 5.64
CA GLU A 304 19.91 -25.43 5.40
C GLU A 304 20.30 -26.77 4.77
N SER A 305 21.28 -26.71 3.88
CA SER A 305 21.99 -27.85 3.34
C SER A 305 23.48 -27.54 3.17
N SER A 306 24.31 -28.57 3.30
CA SER A 306 25.76 -28.47 3.22
C SER A 306 26.38 -29.57 2.36
N GLY A 307 27.70 -29.49 2.11
CA GLY A 307 28.45 -30.51 1.33
C GLY A 307 28.49 -30.25 -0.18
N TRP A 308 27.97 -29.11 -0.62
CA TRP A 308 27.92 -28.69 -2.02
C TRP A 308 29.30 -28.34 -2.61
N ASP A 309 29.40 -28.39 -3.94
CA ASP A 309 30.60 -27.96 -4.67
C ASP A 309 30.69 -26.43 -4.76
N HIS A 310 31.90 -25.89 -4.67
CA HIS A 310 32.26 -24.47 -4.66
C HIS A 310 31.67 -23.61 -3.54
N ILE A 311 30.36 -23.64 -3.31
CA ILE A 311 29.66 -22.92 -2.25
C ILE A 311 29.10 -23.95 -1.29
N ARG A 312 29.69 -24.05 -0.09
CA ARG A 312 29.45 -25.18 0.82
C ARG A 312 28.05 -25.22 1.43
N GLU A 313 27.42 -24.07 1.62
CA GLU A 313 26.17 -23.90 2.37
C GLU A 313 25.10 -23.27 1.48
N TRP A 314 23.93 -23.90 1.43
CA TRP A 314 22.79 -23.49 0.61
C TRP A 314 21.53 -23.53 1.47
N TYR A 315 20.63 -22.56 1.28
CA TYR A 315 19.35 -22.49 1.99
C TYR A 315 18.19 -22.62 0.99
N PHE A 316 17.44 -23.70 1.09
CA PHE A 316 16.25 -23.94 0.28
C PHE A 316 15.08 -23.15 0.85
N VAL A 317 14.37 -22.43 -0.02
CA VAL A 317 13.33 -21.47 0.37
C VAL A 317 11.96 -21.96 -0.07
N PHE A 318 11.08 -22.17 0.90
CA PHE A 318 9.71 -22.61 0.69
C PHE A 318 8.77 -21.48 1.05
N LYS A 319 7.72 -21.27 0.26
CA LYS A 319 6.74 -20.22 0.50
C LYS A 319 5.33 -20.79 0.45
N LYS A 320 4.50 -20.33 1.38
CA LYS A 320 3.07 -20.56 1.34
C LYS A 320 2.43 -19.67 0.27
N ILE A 321 1.69 -20.29 -0.65
CA ILE A 321 0.99 -19.59 -1.71
C ILE A 321 -0.33 -19.05 -1.15
N VAL A 322 -0.59 -17.77 -1.40
CA VAL A 322 -1.90 -17.15 -1.20
C VAL A 322 -2.60 -17.09 -2.55
N TYR A 323 -3.59 -17.94 -2.73
CA TYR A 323 -4.39 -18.06 -3.96
C TYR A 323 -5.87 -18.28 -3.62
N PRO A 324 -6.58 -17.26 -3.14
CA PRO A 324 -7.91 -17.43 -2.57
C PRO A 324 -9.00 -17.85 -3.57
N LYS A 325 -8.76 -17.70 -4.88
CA LYS A 325 -9.69 -18.13 -5.94
C LYS A 325 -9.87 -19.65 -6.03
N ASP A 326 -8.86 -20.42 -5.63
CA ASP A 326 -8.92 -21.87 -5.60
C ASP A 326 -8.50 -22.37 -4.20
N PRO A 327 -9.48 -22.73 -3.35
CA PRO A 327 -9.22 -23.23 -2.01
C PRO A 327 -8.33 -24.48 -1.96
N GLU A 328 -8.24 -25.27 -3.04
CA GLU A 328 -7.45 -26.51 -3.05
C GLU A 328 -5.94 -26.25 -3.06
N ILE A 329 -5.52 -25.12 -3.63
CA ILE A 329 -4.13 -24.68 -3.73
C ILE A 329 -3.83 -23.51 -2.80
N ASN A 330 -4.86 -22.79 -2.32
CA ASN A 330 -4.70 -21.75 -1.33
C ASN A 330 -4.04 -22.30 -0.06
N ASN A 331 -3.11 -21.54 0.52
CA ASN A 331 -2.34 -21.91 1.71
C ASN A 331 -1.46 -23.16 1.58
N GLY A 332 -1.31 -23.70 0.36
CA GLY A 332 -0.32 -24.74 0.11
C GLY A 332 1.09 -24.16 -0.06
N TRP A 333 2.08 -25.04 -0.18
CA TRP A 333 3.50 -24.72 -0.19
C TRP A 333 4.13 -24.99 -1.55
N THR A 334 5.09 -24.14 -1.90
CA THR A 334 5.92 -24.33 -3.09
C THR A 334 7.38 -23.97 -2.81
N TRP A 335 8.28 -24.54 -3.61
CA TRP A 335 9.70 -24.28 -3.53
C TRP A 335 10.07 -23.12 -4.46
N ILE A 336 10.39 -21.97 -3.87
CA ILE A 336 10.56 -20.70 -4.60
C ILE A 336 12.00 -20.32 -4.87
N GLY A 337 12.98 -21.02 -4.31
CA GLY A 337 14.37 -20.71 -4.62
C GLY A 337 15.40 -21.32 -3.68
N VAL A 338 16.63 -20.87 -3.90
CA VAL A 338 17.80 -21.25 -3.10
C VAL A 338 18.66 -20.01 -2.86
N TYR A 339 19.01 -19.75 -1.60
CA TYR A 339 20.11 -18.85 -1.28
C TYR A 339 21.44 -19.60 -1.19
N LEU A 340 22.49 -19.01 -1.73
CA LEU A 340 23.84 -19.56 -1.77
C LEU A 340 24.74 -18.82 -0.78
N GLY A 341 25.61 -19.56 -0.10
CA GLY A 341 26.58 -19.00 0.84
C GLY A 341 26.07 -19.03 2.27
N LYS A 342 26.99 -18.73 3.19
CA LYS A 342 26.71 -18.70 4.62
C LYS A 342 25.84 -17.51 4.99
N LYS A 343 24.91 -17.72 5.91
CA LYS A 343 24.07 -16.69 6.50
C LYS A 343 24.84 -15.72 7.41
#